data_AF-A0AAD7I0K3-F1
#
_entry.id   AF-A0AAD7I0K3-F1
#
_cell.length_a   1.000
_cell.length_b   1.000
_cell.length_c   1.000
_cell.angle_alpha   90.00
_cell.angle_beta   90.00
_cell.angle_gamma   90.00
#
_symmetry.space_group_name_H-M   'P 1'
#
loop_
_entity.id
_entity.type
_entity.pdbx_description
1 polymer ?
#
loop_
_entity_poly.entity_id
_entity_poly.type
_entity_poly.pdbx_seq_one_letter_code
_entity_poly.pdbx_strand_id
1 'polypeptide(L)' 'ESSKDERTIFRKRGRAPSGQRAEIDANFVRGERYSILAAITIQGYIGTRIVSGSVDS' A
#
# COMPACT_ATOMS: atom_id res chain seq x y z
N GLU A 1 2.72 -1.37 27.76
CA GLU A 1 2.13 -0.25 27.01
C GLU A 1 2.12 -0.63 25.53
N SER A 2 0.97 -1.08 25.01
CA SER A 2 0.83 -1.41 23.59
C SER A 2 0.30 -0.17 22.90
N SER A 3 1.20 0.59 22.28
CA SER A 3 0.82 1.70 21.40
C SER A 3 -0.13 1.13 20.35
N LYS A 4 -1.38 1.63 20.32
CA LYS A 4 -2.35 1.28 19.28
C LYS A 4 -1.77 1.75 17.95
N ASP A 5 -1.21 0.80 17.19
CA ASP A 5 -0.87 1.06 15.79
C ASP A 5 -2.20 1.03 15.02
N GLU A 6 -2.75 2.20 14.70
CA GLU A 6 -3.97 2.34 13.88
C GLU A 6 -3.72 1.99 12.40
N ARG A 7 -2.49 1.56 12.06
CA ARG A 7 -2.17 1.06 10.72
C ARG A 7 -2.99 -0.18 10.42
N THR A 8 -3.49 -0.22 9.20
CA THR A 8 -4.36 -1.27 8.67
C THR A 8 -3.77 -2.67 8.86
N ILE A 9 -4.14 -3.31 9.98
CA ILE A 9 -3.91 -4.72 10.31
C ILE A 9 -4.92 -5.60 9.56
N PHE A 10 -4.95 -5.50 8.23
CA PHE A 10 -5.62 -6.54 7.44
C PHE A 10 -4.61 -7.64 7.12
N ARG A 11 -4.99 -8.88 7.43
CA ARG A 11 -4.30 -10.04 6.88
C ARG A 11 -4.33 -9.94 5.35
N LYS A 12 -3.20 -10.18 4.68
CA LYS A 12 -3.11 -10.21 3.20
C LYS A 12 -4.15 -11.12 2.53
N ARG A 13 -4.73 -12.07 3.28
CA ARG A 13 -5.80 -12.97 2.85
C ARG A 13 -6.84 -13.09 3.97
N GLY A 14 -8.10 -12.83 3.64
CA GLY A 14 -9.24 -13.13 4.52
C GLY A 14 -9.41 -14.64 4.71
N ARG A 15 -10.00 -15.05 5.83
CA ARG A 15 -10.42 -16.44 6.07
C ARG A 15 -11.91 -16.44 6.37
N ALA A 16 -12.65 -17.33 5.71
CA ALA A 16 -14.05 -17.60 6.00
C ALA A 16 -14.30 -19.12 5.91
N PRO A 17 -15.30 -19.64 6.63
CA PRO A 17 -15.81 -20.99 6.41
C PRO A 17 -16.20 -21.24 4.95
N SER A 18 -16.19 -22.50 4.52
CA SER A 18 -16.61 -22.87 3.16
C SER A 18 -18.03 -22.39 2.88
N GLY A 19 -18.23 -21.73 1.73
CA GLY A 19 -19.52 -21.15 1.33
C GLY A 19 -19.79 -19.74 1.88
N GLN A 20 -18.87 -19.15 2.65
CA GLN A 20 -19.03 -17.78 3.17
C GLN A 20 -18.00 -16.83 2.56
N ARG A 21 -18.42 -15.57 2.36
CA ARG A 21 -17.53 -14.49 1.91
C ARG A 21 -16.70 -14.01 3.10
N ALA A 22 -15.38 -13.90 2.91
CA ALA A 22 -14.51 -13.28 3.90
C ALA A 22 -14.63 -11.76 3.81
N GLU A 23 -15.56 -11.19 4.59
CA GLU A 23 -15.75 -9.75 4.73
C GLU A 23 -15.06 -9.25 6.00
N ILE A 24 -14.43 -8.09 5.91
CA ILE A 24 -13.82 -7.40 7.05
C ILE A 24 -14.17 -5.92 6.91
N ASP A 25 -14.85 -5.37 7.91
CA ASP A 25 -14.97 -3.93 8.09
C ASP A 25 -13.77 -3.45 8.90
N ALA A 26 -12.89 -2.66 8.29
CA ALA A 26 -12.10 -1.73 9.09
C ALA A 26 -11.72 -0.47 8.32
N ASN A 27 -11.18 0.47 9.09
CA ASN A 27 -10.71 1.74 8.60
C ASN A 27 -9.56 1.53 7.60
N PHE A 28 -9.76 2.04 6.39
CA PHE A 28 -8.70 2.10 5.39
C PHE A 28 -7.74 3.25 5.73
N VAL A 29 -6.88 3.03 6.72
CA VAL A 29 -5.81 3.95 7.09
C VAL A 29 -4.66 3.73 6.12
N ARG A 30 -4.56 4.58 5.09
CA ARG A 30 -3.39 4.58 4.21
C ARG A 30 -2.16 4.85 5.07
N GLY A 31 -1.20 3.91 5.07
CA GLY A 31 0.13 4.14 5.61
C GLY A 31 0.89 5.19 4.78
N GLU A 32 2.19 5.34 5.03
CA GLU A 32 3.04 6.21 4.22
C GLU A 32 2.98 5.78 2.74
N ARG A 33 2.59 6.73 1.87
CA ARG A 33 2.58 6.52 0.43
C ARG A 33 3.94 6.90 -0.13
N TYR A 34 4.45 6.09 -1.05
CA TYR A 34 5.61 6.44 -1.86
C TYR A 34 5.21 6.38 -3.33
N SER A 35 5.67 7.36 -4.11
CA SER A 35 5.51 7.43 -5.56
C SER A 35 6.87 7.28 -6.21
N ILE A 36 6.95 6.51 -7.31
CA ILE A 36 8.19 6.29 -8.05
C ILE A 36 8.07 6.99 -9.40
N LEU A 37 9.01 7.88 -9.67
CA LEU A 37 9.20 8.53 -10.96
C LEU A 37 10.37 7.87 -11.67
N ALA A 38 10.09 7.05 -12.68
CA ALA A 38 11.12 6.42 -13.49
C ALA A 38 11.32 7.19 -14.79
N ALA A 39 12.57 7.53 -15.10
CA ALA A 39 12.99 7.96 -16.43
C ALA A 39 13.39 6.71 -17.22
N ILE A 40 12.70 6.44 -18.34
CA ILE A 40 12.84 5.21 -19.12
C ILE A 40 13.18 5.56 -20.57
N THR A 41 14.11 4.80 -21.15
CA THR A 41 14.51 4.82 -22.56
C THR A 41 14.25 3.46 -23.20
N ILE A 42 14.45 3.36 -24.53
CA ILE A 42 14.40 2.07 -25.25
C ILE A 42 15.39 1.03 -24.73
N GLN A 43 16.47 1.45 -24.06
CA GLN A 43 17.49 0.57 -23.47
C GLN A 43 17.18 0.19 -22.02
N GLY A 44 16.12 0.76 -21.43
CA GLY A 44 15.73 0.54 -20.04
C GLY A 44 15.66 1.82 -19.21
N TYR A 45 15.60 1.66 -17.89
CA TYR A 45 15.54 2.79 -16.96
C TYR A 45 16.90 3.52 -16.92
N ILE A 46 16.86 4.85 -16.97
CA ILE A 46 18.04 5.72 -16.86
C ILE A 46 18.09 6.47 -15.53
N GLY A 47 17.00 6.43 -14.76
CA GLY A 47 16.95 7.01 -13.43
C GLY A 47 15.62 6.76 -12.74
N THR A 48 15.62 6.78 -11.41
CA THR A 48 14.43 6.65 -10.59
C THR A 48 14.47 7.64 -9.44
N ARG A 49 13.38 8.34 -9.19
CA ARG A 49 13.18 9.17 -8.00
C ARG A 49 12.03 8.62 -7.17
N ILE A 50 12.29 8.40 -5.89
CA ILE A 50 11.26 8.01 -4.91
C ILE A 50 10.80 9.30 -4.21
N VAL A 51 9.50 9.53 -4.20
CA VAL A 51 8.87 10.70 -3.55
C VAL A 51 7.91 10.18 -2.49
N SER A 52 8.03 10.68 -1.26
CA SER A 52 7.02 10.46 -0.22
C SER A 52 5.74 11.22 -0.59
N GLY A 53 4.60 10.54 -0.60
CA GLY A 53 3.31 11.12 -0.92
C GLY A 53 2.99 11.13 -2.42
N SER A 54 2.29 12.17 -2.85
CA SER A 54 1.99 12.42 -4.27
C SER A 54 3.17 13.13 -4.95
N VAL A 55 3.19 13.08 -6.28
CA VAL A 55 4.07 13.94 -7.07
C VAL A 55 3.29 15.19 -7.42
N ASP A 56 3.84 16.36 -7.09
CA ASP A 56 3.30 17.67 -7.47
C ASP A 56 3.84 18.08 -8.86
N SER A 57 3.05 18.86 -9.60
CA SER A 57 3.35 19.33 -10.96
C SER A 57 4.21 20.59 -10.99
#